data_AF-A0A381W8E4-F1
#
_entry.id   AF-A0A381W8E4-F1
#
_cell.length_a   1.000
_cell.length_b   1.000
_cell.length_c   1.000
_cell.angle_alpha   90.00
_cell.angle_beta   90.00
_cell.angle_gamma   90.00
#
_symmetry.space_group_name_H-M   'P 1'
#
loop_
_entity.id
_entity.type
_entity.pdbx_description
1 polymer ?
#
loop_
_entity_poly.entity_id
_entity_poly.type
_entity_poly.pdbx_seq_one_letter_code
_entity_poly.pdbx_strand_id
1 'polypeptide(L)'
;MERPSGCRVVSLVLCFSLGACATTSAPRIPDARPTDSNPPHALAASLNTLLETPDAKRAVWGVFVRSLTSGAVLYNHYADRLVMPASTMKLVTLAVAAERLGWDYRYDTELLLSGPVVDGVLRGDLIVRGGGDPTINGEDKPGTPVFEAWVGQIKAAGVTSITGRILGDDDLVEEATPGFGWSWDDLPYGFAAAGGALI
;
A
#
# COMPACT_ATOMS: atom_id res chain seq x y z
N MET A 1 -20.12 22.82 -55.67
CA MET A 1 -21.55 22.79 -55.29
C MET A 1 -21.68 23.56 -53.99
N GLU A 2 -22.63 24.49 -53.96
CA GLU A 2 -22.74 25.63 -53.05
C GLU A 2 -22.95 25.29 -51.55
N ARG A 3 -22.59 26.28 -50.70
CA ARG A 3 -22.97 26.43 -49.28
C ARG A 3 -24.48 26.80 -49.16
N PRO A 4 -25.10 27.14 -48.00
CA PRO A 4 -24.62 27.23 -46.60
C PRO A 4 -25.66 26.77 -45.54
N SER A 5 -25.35 27.06 -44.27
CA SER A 5 -26.28 27.55 -43.22
C SER A 5 -26.55 26.59 -42.07
N GLY A 6 -25.80 26.78 -40.98
CA GLY A 6 -26.06 26.14 -39.70
C GLY A 6 -25.13 26.65 -38.60
N CYS A 7 -24.86 27.96 -38.58
CA CYS A 7 -24.19 28.60 -37.44
C CYS A 7 -25.17 28.58 -36.25
N ARG A 8 -25.04 27.61 -35.36
CA ARG A 8 -25.65 27.66 -34.02
C ARG A 8 -24.56 28.07 -33.04
N VAL A 9 -24.46 29.39 -32.85
CA VAL A 9 -23.80 29.96 -31.68
C VAL A 9 -24.61 29.53 -30.46
N VAL A 10 -24.12 28.54 -29.72
CA VAL A 10 -24.63 28.25 -28.38
C VAL A 10 -23.84 29.13 -27.42
N SER A 11 -24.38 30.31 -27.14
CA SER A 11 -23.99 31.09 -25.97
C SER A 11 -24.44 30.34 -24.72
N LEU A 12 -23.53 29.58 -24.12
CA LEU A 12 -23.75 29.08 -22.77
C LEU A 12 -23.34 30.18 -21.79
N VAL A 13 -24.35 30.75 -21.16
CA VAL A 13 -24.24 31.73 -20.08
C VAL A 13 -23.33 31.17 -18.99
N LEU A 14 -22.20 31.83 -18.76
CA LEU A 14 -21.30 31.56 -17.64
C LEU A 14 -22.01 32.06 -16.36
N CYS A 15 -22.75 31.16 -15.71
CA CYS A 15 -23.32 31.43 -14.40
C CYS A 15 -22.18 31.42 -13.38
N PHE A 16 -21.66 32.58 -13.02
CA PHE A 16 -20.80 32.76 -11.85
C PHE A 16 -21.66 32.52 -10.60
N SER A 17 -21.87 31.26 -10.24
CA SER A 17 -22.26 30.92 -8.88
C SER A 17 -21.04 31.16 -8.00
N LEU A 18 -21.05 32.24 -7.22
CA LEU A 18 -20.25 32.34 -6.01
C LEU A 18 -20.72 31.22 -5.05
N GLY A 19 -20.23 30.01 -5.30
CA GLY A 19 -20.26 28.92 -4.33
C GLY A 19 -19.32 29.33 -3.22
N ALA A 20 -19.88 29.76 -2.10
CA ALA A 20 -19.16 30.03 -0.88
C ALA A 20 -18.14 28.90 -0.63
N CYS A 21 -16.91 29.27 -0.28
CA CYS A 21 -15.94 28.35 0.29
C CYS A 21 -16.59 27.67 1.50
N ALA A 22 -17.16 26.49 1.28
CA ALA A 22 -17.40 25.56 2.36
C ALA A 22 -16.01 25.16 2.83
N THR A 23 -15.54 25.82 3.88
CA THR A 23 -14.44 25.30 4.70
C THR A 23 -14.86 23.91 5.11
N THR A 24 -14.34 22.89 4.44
CA THR A 24 -14.39 21.52 4.92
C THR A 24 -13.66 21.54 6.25
N SER A 25 -14.44 21.70 7.33
CA SER A 25 -13.95 21.49 8.69
C SER A 25 -13.31 20.11 8.67
N ALA A 26 -12.02 20.04 9.01
CA ALA A 26 -11.44 18.78 9.47
C ALA A 26 -12.42 18.16 10.49
N PRO A 27 -12.62 16.83 10.50
CA PRO A 27 -13.50 16.20 11.47
C PRO A 27 -13.04 16.64 12.86
N ARG A 28 -13.87 17.45 13.53
CA ARG A 28 -13.61 17.88 14.90
C ARG A 28 -13.74 16.62 15.74
N ILE A 29 -12.62 16.16 16.32
CA ILE A 29 -12.65 15.16 17.37
C ILE A 29 -13.53 15.76 18.47
N PRO A 30 -14.68 15.14 18.83
CA PRO A 30 -15.51 15.68 19.89
C PRO A 30 -14.70 15.71 21.18
N ASP A 31 -14.65 16.86 21.86
CA ASP A 31 -14.26 16.92 23.27
C ASP A 31 -15.31 16.16 24.08
N ALA A 32 -15.08 14.88 24.30
CA ALA A 32 -15.93 14.05 25.12
C ALA A 32 -15.66 14.41 26.59
N ARG A 33 -16.56 15.21 27.18
CA ARG A 33 -16.65 15.34 28.65
C ARG A 33 -16.95 13.95 29.25
N PRO A 34 -16.34 13.58 30.38
CA PRO A 34 -16.62 12.30 31.02
C PRO A 34 -18.07 12.29 31.53
N THR A 35 -18.85 11.30 31.10
CA THR A 35 -20.13 10.97 31.73
C THR A 35 -19.92 9.81 32.69
N ASP A 36 -20.29 10.04 33.94
CA ASP A 36 -20.13 9.15 35.09
C ASP A 36 -20.72 7.76 34.87
N SER A 37 -19.84 6.80 34.64
CA SER A 37 -19.93 5.43 35.15
C SER A 37 -18.50 5.02 35.47
N ASN A 38 -18.28 4.27 36.55
CA ASN A 38 -16.98 4.15 37.20
C ASN A 38 -16.05 2.97 36.72
N PRO A 39 -15.96 2.60 35.43
CA PRO A 39 -14.81 1.82 34.92
C PRO A 39 -13.60 2.60 34.32
N PRO A 40 -13.70 3.85 33.80
CA PRO A 40 -12.53 4.57 33.25
C PRO A 40 -11.46 4.89 34.32
N HIS A 41 -11.89 5.16 35.56
CA HIS A 41 -10.97 5.47 36.67
C HIS A 41 -10.10 4.26 37.06
N ALA A 42 -10.64 3.05 37.04
CA ALA A 42 -9.90 1.83 37.37
C ALA A 42 -8.82 1.51 36.31
N LEU A 43 -9.16 1.67 35.02
CA LEU A 43 -8.20 1.52 33.91
C LEU A 43 -7.08 2.56 34.02
N ALA A 44 -7.44 3.84 34.18
CA ALA A 44 -6.48 4.92 34.29
C ALA A 44 -5.55 4.75 35.49
N ALA A 45 -6.07 4.36 36.66
CA ALA A 45 -5.28 4.09 37.85
C ALA A 45 -4.31 2.91 37.65
N SER A 46 -4.76 1.84 36.99
CA SER A 46 -3.92 0.66 36.69
C SER A 46 -2.79 1.02 35.72
N LEU A 47 -3.10 1.76 34.65
CA LEU A 47 -2.10 2.20 33.68
C LEU A 47 -1.09 3.16 34.30
N ASN A 48 -1.54 4.12 35.12
CA ASN A 48 -0.65 5.00 35.87
C ASN A 48 0.29 4.20 36.79
N THR A 49 -0.25 3.22 37.53
CA THR A 49 0.57 2.38 38.41
C THR A 49 1.65 1.63 37.63
N LEU A 50 1.32 1.11 36.45
CA LEU A 50 2.28 0.42 35.58
C LEU A 50 3.36 1.36 35.07
N LEU A 51 2.98 2.55 34.59
CA LEU A 51 3.92 3.55 34.08
C LEU A 51 4.84 4.11 35.16
N GLU A 52 4.43 4.03 36.43
CA GLU A 52 5.24 4.46 37.56
C GLU A 52 6.27 3.42 38.05
N THR A 53 6.25 2.20 37.49
CA THR A 53 7.24 1.16 37.84
C THR A 53 8.66 1.58 37.45
N PRO A 54 9.70 1.14 38.19
CA PRO A 54 11.09 1.55 37.92
C PRO A 54 11.55 1.29 36.48
N ASP A 55 11.12 0.18 35.87
CA ASP A 55 11.50 -0.15 34.51
C ASP A 55 10.77 0.72 33.48
N ALA A 56 9.47 0.98 33.68
CA ALA A 56 8.68 1.82 32.78
C ALA A 56 9.18 3.27 32.76
N LYS A 57 9.60 3.81 33.92
CA LYS A 57 10.13 5.18 34.04
C LYS A 57 11.41 5.44 33.25
N ARG A 58 12.12 4.40 32.81
CA ARG A 58 13.34 4.55 31.97
C ARG A 58 13.03 4.73 30.48
N ALA A 59 11.76 4.56 30.07
CA ALA A 59 11.33 4.70 28.69
C ALA A 59 10.40 5.91 28.50
N VAL A 60 10.23 6.31 27.24
CA VAL A 60 9.19 7.27 26.85
C VAL A 60 7.98 6.48 26.38
N TRP A 61 6.83 6.70 27.02
CA TRP A 61 5.57 6.05 26.66
C TRP A 61 4.59 7.08 26.09
N GLY A 62 3.96 6.70 24.98
CA GLY A 62 2.74 7.34 24.49
C GLY A 62 1.61 6.33 24.56
N VAL A 63 0.53 6.63 25.31
CA VAL A 63 -0.61 5.74 25.47
C VAL A 63 -1.89 6.50 25.23
N PHE A 64 -2.70 6.02 24.28
CA PHE A 64 -4.00 6.57 23.97
C PHE A 64 -5.03 5.46 23.88
N VAL A 65 -6.07 5.55 24.72
CA VAL A 65 -7.16 4.57 24.74
C VAL A 65 -8.46 5.30 24.49
N ARG A 66 -9.20 4.84 23.48
CA ARG A 66 -10.49 5.41 23.08
C ARG A 66 -11.52 4.31 22.89
N SER A 67 -12.72 4.52 23.41
CA SER A 67 -13.87 3.67 23.12
C SER A 67 -14.29 3.85 21.66
N LEU A 68 -14.37 2.75 20.90
CA LEU A 68 -14.86 2.78 19.51
C LEU A 68 -16.39 2.99 19.44
N THR A 69 -17.13 2.59 20.48
CA THR A 69 -18.60 2.73 20.52
C THR A 69 -19.04 4.13 20.91
N SER A 70 -18.47 4.68 21.98
CA SER A 70 -18.87 6.00 22.51
C SER A 70 -17.99 7.14 22.02
N GLY A 71 -16.82 6.85 21.43
CA GLY A 71 -15.83 7.85 21.05
C GLY A 71 -15.09 8.49 22.23
N ALA A 72 -15.42 8.11 23.47
CA ALA A 72 -14.81 8.67 24.67
C ALA A 72 -13.33 8.28 24.80
N VAL A 73 -12.48 9.26 25.14
CA VAL A 73 -11.09 8.99 25.52
C VAL A 73 -11.09 8.43 26.94
N LEU A 74 -10.60 7.20 27.08
CA LEU A 74 -10.56 6.48 28.35
C LEU A 74 -9.21 6.67 29.06
N TYR A 75 -8.16 6.94 28.30
CA TYR A 75 -6.82 7.21 28.83
C TYR A 75 -5.99 8.00 27.82
N ASN A 76 -5.21 8.96 28.29
CA ASN A 76 -4.28 9.74 27.49
C ASN A 76 -3.02 10.03 28.32
N HIS A 77 -1.88 9.53 27.87
CA HIS A 77 -0.57 9.79 28.43
C HIS A 77 0.40 10.09 27.28
N TYR A 78 0.80 11.35 27.13
CA TYR A 78 1.71 11.84 26.06
C TYR A 78 1.35 11.32 24.65
N ALA A 79 0.05 11.23 24.32
CA ALA A 79 -0.41 10.68 23.05
C ALA A 79 0.00 11.51 21.82
N ASP A 80 0.35 12.77 22.01
CA ASP A 80 0.81 13.73 20.98
C ASP A 80 2.34 13.73 20.81
N ARG A 81 3.06 12.94 21.60
CA ARG A 81 4.52 12.88 21.53
C ARG A 81 4.98 11.96 20.39
N LEU A 82 5.91 12.47 19.58
CA LEU A 82 6.55 11.67 18.54
C LEU A 82 7.42 10.57 19.17
N VAL A 83 7.21 9.33 18.72
CA VAL A 83 7.96 8.14 19.11
C VAL A 83 8.25 7.29 17.88
N MET A 84 9.26 6.42 17.97
CA MET A 84 9.55 5.46 16.90
C MET A 84 8.46 4.39 16.88
N PRO A 85 7.64 4.29 15.82
CA PRO A 85 6.50 3.37 15.79
C PRO A 85 6.91 1.90 15.57
N ALA A 86 8.14 1.66 15.12
CA ALA A 86 8.59 0.36 14.62
C ALA A 86 7.55 -0.22 13.63
N SER A 87 7.24 -1.51 13.72
CA SER A 87 6.26 -2.16 12.84
C SER A 87 4.81 -1.66 12.98
N THR A 88 4.47 -0.82 13.98
CA THR A 88 3.14 -0.20 14.02
C THR A 88 2.92 0.79 12.87
N MET A 89 4.00 1.28 12.23
CA MET A 89 3.92 2.06 10.99
C MET A 89 3.15 1.34 9.88
N LYS A 90 3.15 0.00 9.88
CA LYS A 90 2.40 -0.82 8.91
C LYS A 90 0.90 -0.52 8.91
N LEU A 91 0.33 -0.05 10.03
CA LEU A 91 -1.08 0.35 10.09
C LEU A 91 -1.36 1.55 9.18
N VAL A 92 -0.46 2.54 9.17
CA VAL A 92 -0.57 3.72 8.30
C VAL A 92 -0.34 3.33 6.85
N THR A 93 0.70 2.54 6.57
CA THR A 93 0.98 2.03 5.22
C THR A 93 -0.20 1.25 4.66
N LEU A 94 -0.81 0.36 5.44
CA LEU A 94 -1.99 -0.41 5.04
C LEU A 94 -3.20 0.49 4.78
N ALA A 95 -3.46 1.46 5.66
CA ALA A 95 -4.58 2.39 5.48
C ALA A 95 -4.46 3.18 4.16
N VAL A 96 -3.27 3.69 3.87
CA VAL A 96 -2.99 4.41 2.61
C VAL A 96 -3.09 3.46 1.41
N ALA A 97 -2.53 2.25 1.50
CA ALA A 97 -2.61 1.27 0.42
C ALA A 97 -4.07 0.88 0.12
N ALA A 98 -4.87 0.60 1.14
CA ALA A 98 -6.28 0.27 1.00
C ALA A 98 -7.10 1.43 0.41
N GLU A 99 -6.81 2.68 0.78
CA GLU A 99 -7.44 3.87 0.21
C GLU A 99 -7.08 4.08 -1.27
N ARG A 100 -5.80 3.86 -1.62
CA ARG A 100 -5.26 4.16 -2.97
C ARG A 100 -5.50 3.06 -3.98
N LEU A 101 -5.34 1.81 -3.57
CA LEU A 101 -5.40 0.63 -4.44
C LEU A 101 -6.76 -0.09 -4.33
N GLY A 102 -7.44 0.05 -3.19
CA GLY A 102 -8.61 -0.75 -2.85
C GLY A 102 -8.23 -2.09 -2.22
N TRP A 103 -9.17 -2.66 -1.46
CA TRP A 103 -8.99 -3.95 -0.76
C TRP A 103 -8.89 -5.14 -1.73
N ASP A 104 -9.44 -5.00 -2.92
CA ASP A 104 -9.47 -6.05 -3.94
C ASP A 104 -8.35 -5.92 -4.98
N TYR A 105 -7.38 -5.02 -4.76
CA TYR A 105 -6.25 -4.85 -5.66
C TYR A 105 -5.51 -6.18 -5.90
N ARG A 106 -5.07 -6.39 -7.13
CA ARG A 106 -4.25 -7.53 -7.55
C ARG A 106 -3.07 -7.01 -8.33
N TYR A 107 -1.91 -7.60 -8.09
CA TYR A 107 -0.73 -7.36 -8.90
C TYR A 107 -0.83 -8.15 -10.20
N ASP A 108 -0.37 -7.56 -11.29
CA ASP A 108 -0.32 -8.20 -12.61
C ASP A 108 1.13 -8.39 -13.03
N THR A 109 1.52 -9.62 -13.36
CA THR A 109 2.81 -9.91 -14.00
C THR A 109 2.55 -10.30 -15.46
N GLU A 110 3.17 -9.60 -16.39
CA GLU A 110 2.93 -9.81 -17.82
C GLU A 110 4.00 -10.73 -18.44
N LEU A 111 3.55 -11.62 -19.34
CA LEU A 111 4.43 -12.42 -20.20
C LEU A 111 4.30 -11.91 -21.63
N LEU A 112 5.34 -11.24 -22.12
CA LEU A 112 5.34 -10.57 -23.42
C LEU A 112 6.26 -11.30 -24.40
N LEU A 113 5.82 -11.39 -25.65
CA LEU A 113 6.59 -11.99 -26.74
C LEU A 113 7.03 -10.88 -27.70
N SER A 114 8.34 -10.66 -27.87
CA SER A 114 8.84 -9.56 -28.71
C SER A 114 8.88 -9.89 -30.21
N GLY A 115 8.53 -11.11 -30.60
CA GLY A 115 8.55 -11.59 -31.97
C GLY A 115 7.46 -12.63 -32.27
N PRO A 116 7.34 -13.05 -33.54
CA PRO A 116 6.33 -14.00 -33.94
C PRO A 116 6.65 -15.42 -33.47
N VAL A 117 5.61 -16.22 -33.25
CA VAL A 117 5.70 -17.67 -33.03
C VAL A 117 5.47 -18.38 -34.36
N VAL A 118 6.49 -19.07 -34.88
CA VAL A 118 6.44 -19.80 -36.16
C VAL A 118 6.82 -21.25 -35.90
N ASP A 119 5.93 -22.18 -36.22
CA ASP A 119 6.12 -23.63 -35.99
C ASP A 119 6.50 -23.97 -34.54
N GLY A 120 5.92 -23.23 -33.59
CA GLY A 120 6.19 -23.34 -32.16
C GLY A 120 7.45 -22.64 -31.67
N VAL A 121 8.19 -21.98 -32.56
CA VAL A 121 9.41 -21.26 -32.20
C VAL A 121 9.13 -19.76 -32.08
N LEU A 122 9.30 -19.20 -30.89
CA LEU A 122 9.34 -17.75 -30.68
C LEU A 122 10.64 -17.19 -31.28
N ARG A 123 10.49 -16.44 -32.38
CA ARG A 123 11.59 -15.72 -33.04
C ARG A 123 11.75 -14.32 -32.45
N GLY A 124 12.10 -14.30 -31.17
CA GLY A 124 12.25 -13.08 -30.37
C GLY A 124 12.59 -13.43 -28.92
N ASP A 125 12.50 -12.42 -28.07
CA ASP A 125 12.69 -12.54 -26.62
C ASP A 125 11.35 -12.80 -25.93
N LEU A 126 11.37 -13.58 -24.85
CA LEU A 126 10.30 -13.65 -23.85
C LEU A 126 10.63 -12.63 -22.75
N ILE A 127 9.69 -11.75 -22.44
CA ILE A 127 9.87 -10.72 -21.40
C ILE A 127 8.85 -10.99 -20.30
N VAL A 128 9.33 -11.08 -19.05
CA VAL A 128 8.53 -11.16 -17.84
C VAL A 128 8.55 -9.77 -17.21
N ARG A 129 7.46 -9.02 -17.33
CA ARG A 129 7.34 -7.70 -16.71
C ARG A 129 6.64 -7.82 -15.36
N GLY A 130 7.37 -7.50 -14.29
CA GLY A 130 6.86 -7.55 -12.93
C GLY A 130 5.90 -6.42 -12.61
N GLY A 131 4.83 -6.75 -11.87
CA GLY A 131 3.86 -5.78 -11.34
C GLY A 131 4.11 -5.35 -9.91
N GLY A 132 5.11 -5.91 -9.23
CA GLY A 132 5.35 -5.76 -7.80
C GLY A 132 4.64 -6.78 -6.92
N ASP A 133 4.32 -7.96 -7.45
CA ASP A 133 3.70 -9.03 -6.68
C ASP A 133 4.69 -9.60 -5.63
N PRO A 134 4.46 -9.37 -4.32
CA PRO A 134 5.36 -9.86 -3.28
C PRO A 134 5.18 -11.36 -2.98
N THR A 135 4.30 -12.06 -3.72
CA THR A 135 3.87 -13.44 -3.43
C THR A 135 4.36 -14.48 -4.44
N ILE A 136 5.39 -14.17 -5.23
CA ILE A 136 5.89 -15.00 -6.34
C ILE A 136 6.17 -16.47 -5.98
N ASN A 137 6.63 -16.76 -4.77
CA ASN A 137 6.93 -18.12 -4.30
C ASN A 137 5.70 -18.87 -3.74
N GLY A 138 4.54 -18.22 -3.68
CA GLY A 138 3.32 -18.73 -3.06
C GLY A 138 3.40 -18.76 -1.53
N GLU A 139 2.23 -18.74 -0.88
CA GLU A 139 2.14 -18.91 0.57
C GLU A 139 2.48 -20.37 0.93
N ASP A 140 3.55 -20.56 1.71
CA ASP A 140 3.92 -21.81 2.39
C ASP A 140 4.21 -23.05 1.52
N LYS A 141 4.44 -22.90 0.21
CA LYS A 141 4.84 -24.01 -0.66
C LYS A 141 6.32 -23.91 -1.03
N PRO A 142 7.16 -24.93 -0.77
CA PRO A 142 8.48 -24.99 -1.36
C PRO A 142 8.35 -25.11 -2.89
N GLY A 143 8.92 -24.17 -3.63
CA GLY A 143 8.93 -24.15 -5.09
C GLY A 143 8.44 -22.82 -5.68
N THR A 144 8.25 -22.80 -7.00
CA THR A 144 7.84 -21.62 -7.78
C THR A 144 6.58 -21.95 -8.61
N PRO A 145 5.42 -22.19 -7.96
CA PRO A 145 4.18 -22.61 -8.64
C PRO A 145 3.72 -21.59 -9.70
N VAL A 146 4.08 -20.33 -9.53
CA VAL A 146 3.83 -19.28 -10.53
C VAL A 146 4.52 -19.58 -11.87
N PHE A 147 5.72 -20.17 -11.85
CA PHE A 147 6.44 -20.51 -13.08
C PHE A 147 5.77 -21.67 -13.82
N GLU A 148 5.13 -22.61 -13.13
CA GLU A 148 4.33 -23.64 -13.78
C GLU A 148 3.12 -23.02 -14.51
N ALA A 149 2.45 -22.06 -13.87
CA ALA A 149 1.36 -21.32 -14.48
C ALA A 149 1.84 -20.53 -15.72
N TRP A 150 2.99 -19.86 -15.63
CA TRP A 150 3.60 -19.14 -16.76
C TRP A 150 3.95 -20.07 -17.91
N VAL A 151 4.60 -21.21 -17.63
CA VAL A 151 4.90 -22.24 -18.64
C VAL A 151 3.62 -22.73 -19.31
N GLY A 152 2.54 -22.92 -18.54
CA GLY A 152 1.22 -23.26 -19.07
C GLY A 152 0.70 -22.22 -20.07
N GLN A 153 0.78 -20.93 -19.72
CA GLN A 153 0.35 -19.84 -20.60
C GLN A 153 1.22 -19.72 -21.86
N ILE A 154 2.54 -19.84 -21.72
CA ILE A 154 3.50 -19.80 -22.84
C ILE A 154 3.22 -20.95 -23.83
N LYS A 155 2.98 -22.16 -23.33
CA LYS A 155 2.61 -23.31 -24.16
C LYS A 155 1.23 -23.12 -24.82
N ALA A 156 0.26 -22.55 -24.10
CA ALA A 156 -1.06 -22.24 -24.66
C ALA A 156 -0.99 -21.18 -25.77
N ALA A 157 0.00 -20.28 -25.73
CA ALA A 157 0.34 -19.36 -26.80
C ALA A 157 1.09 -20.03 -27.99
N GLY A 158 1.27 -21.34 -27.95
CA GLY A 158 1.89 -22.14 -29.01
C GLY A 158 3.41 -22.21 -28.95
N VAL A 159 4.06 -21.64 -27.93
CA VAL A 159 5.53 -21.62 -27.83
C VAL A 159 6.03 -22.94 -27.26
N THR A 160 6.92 -23.60 -28.00
CA THR A 160 7.67 -24.80 -27.60
C THR A 160 9.18 -24.57 -27.55
N SER A 161 9.68 -23.54 -28.22
CA SER A 161 11.08 -23.13 -28.21
C SER A 161 11.21 -21.61 -28.32
N ILE A 162 12.26 -21.04 -27.71
CA ILE A 162 12.60 -19.62 -27.75
C ILE A 162 14.02 -19.51 -28.30
N THR A 163 14.21 -18.74 -29.37
CA THR A 163 15.56 -18.52 -29.96
C THR A 163 16.26 -17.29 -29.41
N GLY A 164 15.50 -16.36 -28.82
CA GLY A 164 16.04 -15.17 -28.16
C GLY A 164 16.32 -15.41 -26.68
N ARG A 165 16.25 -14.33 -25.91
CA ARG A 165 16.51 -14.27 -24.47
C ARG A 165 15.22 -14.41 -23.67
N ILE A 166 15.38 -14.73 -22.39
CA ILE A 166 14.35 -14.56 -21.36
C ILE A 166 14.78 -13.35 -20.54
N LEU A 167 13.97 -12.30 -20.53
CA LEU A 167 14.26 -11.01 -19.90
C LEU A 167 13.30 -10.78 -18.73
N GLY A 168 13.83 -10.42 -17.56
CA GLY A 168 13.05 -9.85 -16.47
C GLY A 168 13.03 -8.33 -16.61
N ASP A 169 11.84 -7.74 -16.68
CA ASP A 169 11.60 -6.30 -16.72
C ASP A 169 11.05 -5.87 -15.35
N ASP A 170 11.90 -5.18 -14.58
CA ASP A 170 11.67 -4.70 -13.21
C ASP A 170 11.47 -3.16 -13.18
N ASP A 171 11.36 -2.50 -14.34
CA ASP A 171 11.45 -1.04 -14.45
C ASP A 171 10.16 -0.31 -14.03
N LEU A 172 9.13 -1.03 -13.54
CA LEU A 172 7.86 -0.43 -13.09
C LEU A 172 8.06 0.47 -11.85
N VAL A 173 9.04 0.15 -11.01
CA VAL A 173 9.37 0.91 -9.81
C VAL A 173 10.83 1.34 -9.86
N GLU A 174 11.17 2.40 -9.13
CA GLU A 174 12.56 2.81 -8.98
C GLU A 174 13.38 1.69 -8.32
N GLU A 175 14.64 1.55 -8.74
CA GLU A 175 15.54 0.51 -8.24
C GLU A 175 15.63 0.55 -6.71
N ALA A 176 15.52 -0.61 -6.08
CA ALA A 176 15.39 -0.67 -4.63
C ALA A 176 16.68 -0.26 -3.91
N THR A 177 16.61 0.88 -3.22
CA THR A 177 17.58 1.27 -2.22
C THR A 177 17.18 0.72 -0.84
N PRO A 178 18.14 0.42 0.06
CA PRO A 178 17.82 0.13 1.46
C PRO A 178 16.88 1.18 2.05
N GLY A 179 15.95 0.75 2.90
CA GLY A 179 14.99 1.65 3.52
C GLY A 179 15.67 2.81 4.25
N PHE A 180 15.08 4.00 4.19
CA PHE A 180 15.62 5.16 4.89
C PHE A 180 15.77 4.86 6.39
N GLY A 181 17.00 4.97 6.91
CA GLY A 181 17.33 4.70 8.31
C GLY A 181 17.63 3.23 8.64
N TRP A 182 17.70 2.33 7.65
CA TRP A 182 18.19 0.97 7.86
C TRP A 182 19.69 0.94 8.17
N SER A 183 20.10 -0.02 8.99
CA SER A 183 21.51 -0.22 9.30
C SER A 183 22.13 -1.19 8.31
N TRP A 184 23.41 -1.02 8.01
CA TRP A 184 24.12 -1.86 7.02
C TRP A 184 24.18 -3.34 7.43
N ASP A 185 24.16 -3.61 8.74
CA ASP A 185 24.15 -4.94 9.35
C ASP A 185 22.77 -5.60 9.33
N ASP A 186 21.71 -4.89 8.94
CA ASP A 186 20.39 -5.47 8.70
C ASP A 186 20.31 -6.22 7.35
N LEU A 187 21.11 -5.81 6.36
CA LEU A 187 21.05 -6.29 4.97
C LEU A 187 21.17 -7.83 4.79
N PRO A 188 21.88 -8.58 5.65
CA PRO A 188 21.90 -10.05 5.55
C PRO A 188 20.59 -10.73 5.93
N TYR A 189 19.62 -10.01 6.52
CA TYR A 189 18.39 -10.59 7.05
C TYR A 189 17.19 -10.33 6.13
N GLY A 190 16.26 -11.28 6.08
CA GLY A 190 15.11 -11.22 5.17
C GLY A 190 14.15 -10.04 5.39
N PHE A 191 14.10 -9.47 6.61
CA PHE A 191 13.30 -8.25 6.86
C PHE A 191 13.88 -7.00 6.19
N ALA A 192 15.13 -7.08 5.70
CA ALA A 192 15.84 -6.05 4.96
C ALA A 192 16.08 -6.45 3.49
N ALA A 193 15.34 -7.45 2.98
CA ALA A 193 15.40 -7.79 1.56
C ALA A 193 15.04 -6.58 0.69
N ALA A 194 15.71 -6.46 -0.45
CA ALA A 194 15.37 -5.45 -1.44
C ALA A 194 13.94 -5.66 -1.96
N GLY A 195 13.21 -4.56 -2.18
CA GLY A 195 11.97 -4.58 -2.93
C GLY A 195 12.22 -4.59 -4.44
N GLY A 196 11.15 -4.64 -5.22
CA GLY A 196 11.20 -4.57 -6.68
C GLY A 196 9.83 -4.85 -7.27
N ALA A 197 9.65 -4.53 -8.54
CA ALA A 197 8.51 -4.98 -9.34
C ALA A 197 8.61 -6.48 -9.72
N LEU A 198 9.81 -7.04 -9.79
CA LEU A 198 10.13 -8.45 -10.06
C LEU A 198 11.24 -8.93 -9.12
N ILE A 199 10.87 -9.72 -8.10
CA ILE A 199 11.75 -10.19 -7.01
C ILE A 199 11.89 -11.72 -6.96
#